data_AF-A0A2V8RWN2-F1
#
_entry.id   AF-A0A2V8RWN2-F1
#
_cell.length_a   1.000
_cell.length_b   1.000
_cell.length_c   1.000
_cell.angle_alpha   90.00
_cell.angle_beta   90.00
_cell.angle_gamma   90.00
#
_symmetry.space_group_name_H-M   'P 1'
#
loop_
_entity.id
_entity.type
_entity.pdbx_description
1 polymer ?
#
loop_
_entity_poly.entity_id
_entity_poly.type
_entity_poly.pdbx_seq_one_letter_code
_entity_poly.pdbx_strand_id
1 'polypeptide(L)'
;MFCPQCGISQSEDLRFCKQCGANLHAVRQAVTTRDAGGKLDWSKTWVAEMFMSEAEQIKRHQELEQLMGITPEVKRYREIKAGVIVSAAGLGVMIFLSILMEGIIRSGQNPPSDAAILSRIWAAGLIPFFIGLALIINGLFVSRKIVAAAERQERARAKTTDALEAHAEAPRLQSADTTEFVPANFSVTEDTTQHLLNHSRKQ
;
A
#
# COMPACT_ATOMS: atom_id res chain seq x y z
N MET A 1 -11.49 28.92 40.93
CA MET A 1 -11.69 28.93 39.46
C MET A 1 -11.60 30.34 38.87
N PHE A 2 -11.00 30.51 37.69
CA PHE A 2 -10.89 31.79 36.98
C PHE A 2 -12.02 31.99 35.95
N CYS A 3 -12.58 33.20 35.84
CA CYS A 3 -13.57 33.52 34.81
C CYS A 3 -12.87 34.01 33.52
N PRO A 4 -13.05 33.35 32.36
CA PRO A 4 -12.36 33.74 31.13
C PRO A 4 -12.84 35.09 30.56
N GLN A 5 -14.00 35.59 30.99
CA GLN A 5 -14.59 36.80 30.43
C GLN A 5 -14.16 38.10 31.15
N CYS A 6 -14.00 38.04 32.48
CA CYS A 6 -13.65 39.23 33.28
C CYS A 6 -12.35 39.07 34.07
N GLY A 7 -11.75 37.88 34.05
CA GLY A 7 -10.46 37.62 34.67
C GLY A 7 -10.45 37.56 36.21
N ILE A 8 -11.61 37.48 36.84
CA ILE A 8 -11.71 37.47 38.31
C ILE A 8 -11.71 36.03 38.82
N SER A 9 -10.93 35.78 39.88
CA SER A 9 -10.95 34.51 40.60
C SER A 9 -12.22 34.41 41.45
N GLN A 10 -12.92 33.29 41.32
CA GLN A 10 -14.16 33.00 42.03
C GLN A 10 -14.02 31.64 42.73
N SER A 11 -14.81 31.45 43.79
CA SER A 11 -14.89 30.16 44.49
C SER A 11 -15.48 29.08 43.57
N GLU A 12 -15.10 27.83 43.82
CA GLU A 12 -15.42 26.72 42.91
C GLU A 12 -16.87 26.23 43.03
N ASP A 13 -17.66 26.73 43.97
CA ASP A 13 -19.06 26.31 44.10
C ASP A 13 -20.04 27.19 43.31
N LEU A 14 -19.57 28.30 42.72
CA LEU A 14 -20.40 29.23 41.98
C LEU A 14 -20.65 28.75 40.54
N ARG A 15 -21.93 28.67 40.15
CA ARG A 15 -22.35 28.32 38.78
C ARG A 15 -22.18 29.48 37.79
N PHE A 16 -22.24 30.72 38.27
CA PHE A 16 -22.12 31.94 37.47
C PHE A 16 -21.14 32.93 38.10
N CYS A 17 -20.44 33.70 37.27
CA CYS A 17 -19.57 34.77 37.74
C CYS A 17 -20.40 35.92 38.31
N LYS A 18 -20.07 36.37 39.53
CA LYS A 18 -20.77 37.48 40.21
C LYS A 18 -20.62 38.83 39.51
N GLN A 19 -19.56 39.01 38.72
CA GLN A 19 -19.26 40.29 38.07
C GLN A 19 -19.85 40.41 36.67
N CYS A 20 -19.73 39.36 35.85
CA CYS A 20 -20.10 39.41 34.43
C CYS A 20 -21.21 38.41 34.05
N GLY A 21 -21.73 37.63 35.00
CA GLY A 21 -22.81 36.66 34.74
C GLY A 21 -22.42 35.43 33.91
N ALA A 22 -21.15 35.29 33.51
CA ALA A 22 -20.71 34.17 32.68
C ALA A 22 -20.88 32.82 33.39
N ASN A 23 -21.32 31.80 32.65
CA ASN A 23 -21.55 30.46 33.18
C ASN A 23 -20.21 29.72 33.40
N LEU A 24 -19.83 29.55 34.66
CA LEU A 24 -18.59 28.91 35.06
C LEU A 24 -18.68 27.37 35.03
N HIS A 25 -19.89 26.80 35.06
CA HIS A 25 -20.09 25.36 34.97
C HIS A 25 -19.66 24.80 33.61
N ALA A 26 -20.02 25.49 32.52
CA ALA A 26 -19.62 25.08 31.17
C ALA A 26 -18.10 25.12 30.97
N VAL A 27 -17.44 26.15 31.52
CA VAL A 27 -15.98 26.28 31.46
C VAL A 27 -15.31 25.16 32.28
N ARG A 28 -15.84 24.83 33.46
CA ARG A 28 -15.34 23.70 34.25
C ARG A 28 -15.45 22.40 33.48
N GLN A 29 -16.61 22.14 32.89
CA GLN A 29 -16.84 20.92 32.12
C GLN A 29 -15.84 20.82 30.96
N ALA A 30 -15.58 21.91 30.23
CA ALA A 30 -14.63 21.96 29.12
C ALA A 30 -13.16 21.77 29.53
N VAL A 31 -12.77 22.22 30.74
CA VAL A 31 -11.42 21.98 31.27
C VAL A 31 -11.29 20.52 31.75
N THR A 32 -12.28 20.02 32.49
CA THR A 32 -12.27 18.63 32.98
C THR A 32 -12.32 17.59 31.85
N THR A 33 -13.01 17.86 30.73
CA THR A 33 -13.01 16.96 29.57
C THR A 33 -11.71 16.97 28.78
N ARG A 34 -10.89 18.03 28.90
CA ARG A 34 -9.56 18.10 28.25
C ARG A 34 -8.48 17.34 29.01
N ASP A 35 -8.54 17.34 30.35
CA ASP A 35 -7.51 16.68 31.17
C ASP A 35 -7.79 15.18 31.38
N ALA A 36 -9.04 14.73 31.21
CA ALA A 36 -9.42 13.32 31.32
C ALA A 36 -9.21 12.56 29.99
N GLY A 37 -7.96 12.20 29.69
CA GLY A 37 -7.68 10.90 29.05
C GLY A 37 -7.54 10.83 27.53
N GLY A 38 -6.65 11.64 26.95
CA GLY A 38 -6.15 11.33 25.61
C GLY A 38 -4.95 12.18 25.22
N LYS A 39 -3.73 11.64 25.39
CA LYS A 39 -2.62 12.05 24.53
C LYS A 39 -3.14 11.90 23.10
N LEU A 40 -3.32 13.02 22.39
CA LEU A 40 -3.52 13.00 20.95
C LEU A 40 -2.27 12.34 20.38
N ASP A 41 -2.35 11.04 20.10
CA ASP A 41 -1.29 10.26 19.45
C ASP A 41 -1.19 10.77 18.00
N TRP A 42 -0.45 11.87 17.81
CA TRP A 42 -0.11 12.42 16.50
C TRP A 42 0.60 11.39 15.60
N SER A 43 1.16 10.33 16.20
CA SER A 43 1.76 9.18 15.53
C SER A 43 0.75 8.23 14.87
N LYS A 44 -0.53 8.27 15.26
CA LYS A 44 -1.61 7.41 14.72
C LYS A 44 -2.52 8.11 13.72
N THR A 45 -2.41 9.43 13.60
CA THR A 45 -3.14 10.20 12.60
C THR A 45 -2.44 10.14 11.25
N TRP A 46 -3.21 10.12 10.15
CA TRP A 46 -2.76 10.00 8.75
C TRP A 46 -1.53 10.88 8.41
N VAL A 47 -1.34 12.00 9.11
CA VAL A 47 -0.18 12.89 8.97
C VAL A 47 1.15 12.12 9.09
N ALA A 48 1.29 11.16 10.01
CA ALA A 48 2.50 10.35 10.13
C ALA A 48 2.75 9.45 8.90
N GLU A 49 1.68 9.03 8.21
CA GLU A 49 1.73 8.25 6.97
C GLU A 49 2.14 9.10 5.76
N MET A 50 1.81 10.40 5.80
CA MET A 50 2.19 11.38 4.77
C MET A 50 3.68 11.76 4.82
N PHE A 51 4.36 11.59 5.96
CA PHE A 51 5.78 11.90 6.14
C PHE A 51 6.73 10.69 5.97
N MET A 52 6.19 9.48 5.75
CA MET A 52 7.03 8.32 5.42
C MET A 52 7.57 8.43 3.99
N SER A 53 8.82 8.03 3.80
CA SER A 53 9.42 7.98 2.46
C SER A 53 8.69 6.95 1.57
N GLU A 54 8.59 7.16 0.26
CA GLU A 54 7.95 6.22 -0.68
C GLU A 54 8.48 4.79 -0.51
N ALA A 55 9.77 4.64 -0.19
CA ALA A 55 10.41 3.35 0.03
C ALA A 55 9.86 2.59 1.26
N GLU A 56 9.51 3.30 2.34
CA GLU A 56 8.91 2.69 3.53
C GLU A 56 7.44 2.33 3.31
N GLN A 57 6.71 3.15 2.54
CA GLN A 57 5.33 2.84 2.16
C GLN A 57 5.25 1.56 1.31
N ILE A 58 6.15 1.40 0.33
CA ILE A 58 6.22 0.20 -0.50
C ILE A 58 6.53 -1.04 0.35
N LYS A 59 7.47 -0.95 1.31
CA LYS A 59 7.80 -2.07 2.21
C LYS A 59 6.61 -2.47 3.08
N ARG A 60 5.93 -1.51 3.72
CA ARG A 60 4.74 -1.84 4.52
C ARG A 60 3.62 -2.42 3.68
N HIS A 61 3.41 -1.90 2.48
CA HIS A 61 2.38 -2.45 1.59
C HIS A 61 2.70 -3.90 1.20
N GLN A 62 3.96 -4.22 0.95
CA GLN A 62 4.40 -5.61 0.69
C GLN A 62 4.23 -6.50 1.93
N GLU A 63 4.55 -6.02 3.12
CA GLU A 63 4.33 -6.75 4.38
C GLU A 63 2.83 -7.01 4.62
N LEU A 64 1.98 -6.01 4.38
CA LEU A 64 0.52 -6.14 4.45
C LEU A 64 -0.02 -7.11 3.40
N GLU A 65 0.50 -7.09 2.18
CA GLU A 65 0.11 -8.04 1.12
C GLU A 65 0.47 -9.49 1.50
N GLN A 66 1.63 -9.70 2.14
CA GLN A 66 2.03 -11.00 2.69
C GLN A 66 1.12 -11.45 3.83
N LEU A 67 0.79 -10.55 4.76
CA LEU A 67 -0.10 -10.86 5.89
C LEU A 67 -1.53 -11.16 5.45
N MET A 68 -2.02 -10.45 4.43
CA MET A 68 -3.35 -10.69 3.86
C MET A 68 -3.40 -11.93 2.95
N GLY A 69 -2.29 -12.64 2.76
CA GLY A 69 -2.22 -13.83 1.91
C GLY A 69 -2.62 -13.55 0.46
N ILE A 70 -2.44 -12.30 -0.01
CA ILE A 70 -2.77 -11.92 -1.37
C ILE A 70 -1.66 -12.47 -2.26
N THR A 71 -1.81 -13.73 -2.67
CA THR A 71 -0.92 -14.31 -3.66
C THR A 71 -1.11 -13.58 -5.00
N PRO A 72 -0.05 -13.47 -5.82
CA PRO A 72 -0.16 -12.85 -7.16
C PRO A 72 -1.22 -13.55 -8.03
N GLU A 73 -1.51 -14.81 -7.75
CA GLU A 73 -2.57 -15.59 -8.41
C GLU A 73 -3.98 -15.09 -8.07
N VAL A 74 -4.24 -14.74 -6.80
CA VAL A 74 -5.55 -14.20 -6.39
C VAL A 74 -5.78 -12.82 -7.01
N LYS A 75 -4.73 -12.00 -7.13
CA LYS A 75 -4.79 -10.69 -7.82
C LYS A 75 -5.15 -10.86 -9.30
N ARG A 76 -4.49 -11.80 -9.99
CA ARG A 76 -4.81 -12.18 -11.38
C ARG A 76 -6.26 -12.60 -11.53
N TYR A 77 -6.72 -13.48 -10.65
CA TYR A 77 -8.08 -13.99 -10.73
C TYR A 77 -9.11 -12.87 -10.54
N ARG A 78 -8.87 -11.93 -9.62
CA ARG A 78 -9.74 -10.76 -9.41
C ARG A 78 -9.79 -9.85 -10.63
N GLU A 79 -8.64 -9.53 -11.23
CA GLU A 79 -8.59 -8.68 -12.44
C GLU A 79 -9.29 -9.34 -13.64
N ILE A 80 -9.03 -10.62 -13.88
CA ILE A 80 -9.68 -11.38 -14.96
C ILE A 80 -11.19 -11.47 -14.70
N LYS A 81 -11.60 -11.79 -13.47
CA LYS A 81 -13.02 -11.88 -13.11
C LYS A 81 -13.73 -10.54 -13.29
N ALA A 82 -13.10 -9.44 -12.88
CA ALA A 82 -13.63 -8.10 -13.11
C ALA A 82 -13.78 -7.81 -14.62
N GLY A 83 -12.76 -8.13 -15.42
CA GLY A 83 -12.81 -7.96 -16.87
C GLY A 83 -13.91 -8.79 -17.55
N VAL A 84 -14.12 -10.05 -17.11
CA VAL A 84 -15.20 -10.93 -17.61
C VAL A 84 -16.58 -10.38 -17.24
N ILE A 85 -16.77 -9.90 -16.02
CA ILE A 85 -18.05 -9.32 -15.58
C ILE A 85 -18.38 -8.08 -16.41
N VAL A 86 -17.40 -7.19 -16.59
CA VAL A 86 -17.58 -5.93 -17.33
C VAL A 86 -17.82 -6.18 -18.83
N SER A 87 -17.11 -7.13 -19.44
CA SER A 87 -17.33 -7.48 -20.85
C SER A 87 -18.69 -8.14 -21.07
N ALA A 88 -19.11 -9.03 -20.18
CA ALA A 88 -20.44 -9.66 -20.23
C ALA A 88 -21.56 -8.63 -20.03
N ALA A 89 -21.40 -7.68 -19.10
CA ALA A 89 -22.34 -6.58 -18.91
C ALA A 89 -22.43 -5.70 -20.17
N GLY A 90 -21.29 -5.38 -20.79
CA GLY A 90 -21.26 -4.62 -22.05
C GLY A 90 -21.98 -5.33 -23.19
N LEU A 91 -21.76 -6.64 -23.35
CA LEU A 91 -22.48 -7.46 -24.33
C LEU A 91 -23.99 -7.49 -24.05
N GLY A 92 -24.39 -7.64 -22.78
CA GLY A 92 -25.79 -7.61 -22.37
C GLY A 92 -26.48 -6.29 -22.71
N VAL A 93 -25.84 -5.16 -22.38
CA VAL A 93 -26.32 -3.81 -22.74
C VAL A 93 -26.42 -3.65 -24.26
N MET A 94 -25.42 -4.15 -25.00
CA MET A 94 -25.39 -4.11 -26.46
C MET A 94 -26.61 -4.83 -27.07
N ILE A 95 -26.84 -6.07 -26.65
CA ILE A 95 -27.97 -6.89 -27.13
C ILE A 95 -29.31 -6.27 -26.71
N PHE A 96 -29.42 -5.87 -25.45
CA PHE A 96 -30.64 -5.27 -24.90
C PHE A 96 -31.05 -4.00 -25.67
N LEU A 97 -30.10 -3.07 -25.85
CA LEU A 97 -30.37 -1.84 -26.60
C LEU A 97 -30.69 -2.12 -28.07
N SER A 98 -30.05 -3.11 -28.69
CA SER A 98 -30.37 -3.49 -30.09
C SER A 98 -31.82 -3.95 -30.22
N ILE A 99 -32.27 -4.86 -29.35
CA ILE A 99 -33.64 -5.39 -29.38
C ILE A 99 -34.65 -4.29 -29.06
N LEU A 100 -34.37 -3.47 -28.04
CA LEU A 100 -35.26 -2.40 -27.61
C LEU A 100 -35.44 -1.33 -28.72
N MET A 101 -34.35 -0.90 -29.35
CA MET A 101 -34.41 0.09 -30.41
C MET A 101 -35.10 -0.44 -31.67
N GLU A 102 -34.88 -1.72 -32.02
CA GLU A 102 -35.60 -2.34 -33.14
C GLU A 102 -37.11 -2.43 -32.87
N GLY A 103 -37.51 -2.75 -31.63
CA GLY A 103 -38.91 -2.71 -31.21
C GLY A 103 -39.54 -1.33 -31.36
N ILE A 104 -38.82 -0.27 -30.96
CA ILE A 104 -39.28 1.12 -31.11
C ILE A 104 -39.39 1.51 -32.58
N ILE A 105 -38.42 1.15 -33.43
CA ILE A 105 -38.46 1.47 -34.87
C ILE A 105 -39.66 0.78 -35.54
N ARG A 106 -39.93 -0.49 -35.20
CA ARG A 106 -41.06 -1.24 -35.76
C ARG A 106 -42.43 -0.74 -35.29
N SER A 107 -42.50 0.02 -34.19
CA SER A 107 -43.76 0.61 -33.70
C SER A 107 -44.35 1.68 -34.62
N GLY A 108 -43.57 2.22 -35.57
CA GLY A 108 -44.06 3.10 -36.64
C GLY A 108 -44.35 4.55 -36.21
N GLN A 109 -44.06 4.95 -34.97
CA GLN A 109 -44.36 6.29 -34.46
C GLN A 109 -43.27 7.35 -34.73
N ASN A 110 -42.13 6.95 -35.31
CA ASN A 110 -40.95 7.83 -35.40
C ASN A 110 -40.68 8.31 -36.83
N PRO A 111 -40.21 9.57 -36.99
CA PRO A 111 -39.73 10.07 -38.28
C PRO A 111 -38.50 9.27 -38.78
N PRO A 112 -38.28 9.22 -40.11
CA PRO A 112 -37.17 8.46 -40.71
C PRO A 112 -35.77 8.91 -40.24
N SER A 113 -35.61 10.19 -39.87
CA SER A 113 -34.37 10.74 -39.33
C SER A 113 -33.98 10.10 -37.99
N ASP A 114 -34.97 9.82 -37.14
CA ASP A 114 -34.75 9.39 -35.77
C ASP A 114 -34.43 7.90 -35.72
N ALA A 115 -35.00 7.11 -36.64
CA ALA A 115 -34.68 5.70 -36.82
C ALA A 115 -33.18 5.45 -37.10
N ALA A 116 -32.53 6.37 -37.82
CA ALA A 116 -31.09 6.28 -38.09
C ALA A 116 -30.26 6.52 -36.82
N ILE A 117 -30.73 7.33 -35.88
CA ILE A 117 -30.04 7.58 -34.61
C ILE A 117 -30.28 6.41 -33.65
N LEU A 118 -31.53 5.97 -33.51
CA LEU A 118 -31.90 4.86 -32.63
C LEU A 118 -31.18 3.55 -33.01
N SER A 119 -30.99 3.28 -34.29
CA SER A 119 -30.27 2.09 -34.78
C SER A 119 -28.77 2.07 -34.43
N ARG A 120 -28.20 3.16 -33.90
CA ARG A 120 -26.78 3.26 -33.51
C ARG A 120 -26.55 3.27 -32.01
N ILE A 121 -27.60 3.42 -31.19
CA ILE A 121 -27.48 3.54 -29.73
C ILE A 121 -26.90 2.28 -29.08
N TRP A 122 -27.11 1.10 -29.67
CA TRP A 122 -26.53 -0.17 -29.19
C TRP A 122 -24.99 -0.15 -29.14
N ALA A 123 -24.34 0.71 -29.94
CA ALA A 123 -22.89 0.87 -29.94
C ALA A 123 -22.36 1.42 -28.60
N ALA A 124 -23.20 2.00 -27.74
CA ALA A 124 -22.79 2.40 -26.39
C ALA A 124 -22.35 1.19 -25.54
N GLY A 125 -22.88 -0.01 -25.79
CA GLY A 125 -22.45 -1.26 -25.13
C GLY A 125 -21.06 -1.75 -25.54
N LEU A 126 -20.53 -1.24 -26.65
CA LEU A 126 -19.19 -1.58 -27.17
C LEU A 126 -18.08 -1.06 -26.24
N ILE A 127 -18.29 0.12 -25.62
CA ILE A 127 -17.33 0.76 -24.72
C ILE A 127 -17.02 -0.13 -23.50
N PRO A 128 -18.00 -0.51 -22.66
CA PRO A 128 -17.74 -1.40 -21.53
C PRO A 128 -17.24 -2.78 -21.98
N PHE A 129 -17.65 -3.28 -23.14
CA PHE A 129 -17.11 -4.52 -23.68
C PHE A 129 -15.59 -4.44 -23.89
N PHE A 130 -15.11 -3.38 -24.55
CA PHE A 130 -13.67 -3.20 -24.78
C PHE A 130 -12.89 -2.89 -23.49
N ILE A 131 -13.48 -2.17 -22.53
CA ILE A 131 -12.87 -1.98 -21.21
C ILE A 131 -12.69 -3.34 -20.52
N GLY A 132 -13.71 -4.19 -20.53
CA GLY A 132 -13.62 -5.54 -19.97
C GLY A 132 -12.55 -6.38 -20.66
N LEU A 133 -12.46 -6.32 -21.99
CA LEU A 133 -11.42 -7.01 -22.76
C LEU A 133 -10.01 -6.50 -22.41
N ALA A 134 -9.82 -5.20 -22.27
CA ALA A 134 -8.55 -4.60 -21.87
C ALA A 134 -8.12 -5.07 -20.48
N LEU A 135 -9.04 -5.18 -19.52
CA LEU A 135 -8.77 -5.71 -18.18
C LEU A 135 -8.36 -7.20 -18.23
N ILE A 136 -9.02 -8.00 -19.06
CA ILE A 136 -8.65 -9.41 -19.25
C ILE A 136 -7.24 -9.52 -19.83
N ILE A 137 -6.93 -8.76 -20.89
CA ILE A 137 -5.61 -8.75 -21.52
C ILE A 137 -4.54 -8.29 -20.52
N ASN A 138 -4.82 -7.24 -19.75
CA ASN A 138 -3.92 -6.74 -18.72
C ASN A 138 -3.64 -7.82 -17.65
N GLY A 139 -4.70 -8.44 -17.12
CA GLY A 139 -4.58 -9.51 -16.13
C GLY A 139 -3.82 -10.74 -16.66
N LEU A 140 -3.90 -11.04 -17.96
CA LEU A 140 -3.14 -12.12 -18.60
C LEU A 140 -1.66 -11.76 -18.84
N PHE A 141 -1.37 -10.55 -19.31
CA PHE A 141 -0.02 -10.16 -19.74
C PHE A 141 0.86 -9.72 -18.56
N VAL A 142 0.30 -8.93 -17.64
CA VAL A 142 1.02 -8.47 -16.44
C VAL A 142 1.31 -9.62 -15.49
N SER A 143 0.36 -10.55 -15.31
CA SER A 143 0.58 -11.73 -14.46
C SER A 143 1.73 -12.62 -14.93
N ARG A 144 1.87 -12.81 -16.25
CA ARG A 144 2.99 -13.59 -16.80
C ARG A 144 4.33 -12.94 -16.48
N LYS A 145 4.42 -11.61 -16.55
CA LYS A 145 5.64 -10.88 -16.24
C LYS A 145 5.96 -10.86 -14.75
N ILE A 146 4.96 -10.72 -13.88
CA ILE A 146 5.17 -10.69 -12.42
C ILE A 146 5.60 -12.06 -11.91
N VAL A 147 4.94 -13.14 -12.34
CA VAL A 147 5.33 -14.52 -11.94
C VAL A 147 6.75 -14.82 -12.44
N ALA A 148 7.07 -14.49 -13.69
CA ALA A 148 8.44 -14.68 -14.20
C ALA A 148 9.49 -13.83 -13.45
N ALA A 149 9.14 -12.64 -12.96
CA ALA A 149 10.03 -11.83 -12.14
C ALA A 149 10.18 -12.40 -10.72
N ALA A 150 9.10 -12.89 -10.12
CA ALA A 150 9.10 -13.54 -8.81
C ALA A 150 9.94 -14.83 -8.83
N GLU A 151 9.77 -15.69 -9.84
CA GLU A 151 10.60 -16.90 -10.02
C GLU A 151 12.09 -16.56 -10.18
N ARG A 152 12.42 -15.47 -10.88
CA ARG A 152 13.82 -15.01 -11.01
C ARG A 152 14.36 -14.54 -9.66
N GLN A 153 13.56 -13.84 -8.86
CA GLN A 153 13.95 -13.42 -7.51
C GLN A 153 14.09 -14.61 -6.57
N GLU A 154 13.20 -15.59 -6.62
CA GLU A 154 13.33 -16.82 -5.82
C GLU A 154 14.58 -17.60 -6.19
N ARG A 155 14.88 -17.75 -7.49
CA ARG A 155 16.14 -18.40 -7.92
C ARG A 155 17.37 -17.60 -7.51
N ALA A 156 17.31 -16.27 -7.56
CA ALA A 156 18.41 -15.43 -7.08
C ALA A 156 18.57 -15.54 -5.56
N ARG A 157 17.48 -15.56 -4.80
CA ARG A 157 17.47 -15.73 -3.35
C ARG A 157 17.97 -17.11 -2.96
N ALA A 158 17.49 -18.18 -3.62
CA ALA A 158 17.95 -19.55 -3.43
C ALA A 158 19.45 -19.70 -3.68
N LYS A 159 19.99 -19.09 -4.76
CA LYS A 159 21.44 -19.02 -4.98
C LYS A 159 22.18 -18.24 -3.89
N THR A 160 21.56 -17.21 -3.33
CA THR A 160 22.15 -16.43 -2.23
C THR A 160 22.16 -17.24 -0.94
N THR A 161 21.09 -17.99 -0.64
CA THR A 161 21.06 -18.92 0.51
C THR A 161 22.03 -20.08 0.32
N ASP A 162 22.11 -20.70 -0.85
CA ASP A 162 23.11 -21.73 -1.17
C ASP A 162 24.54 -21.19 -1.04
N ALA A 163 24.79 -19.95 -1.49
CA ALA A 163 26.09 -19.31 -1.32
C ALA A 163 26.39 -19.00 0.16
N LEU A 164 25.38 -18.64 0.94
CA LEU A 164 25.51 -18.41 2.39
C LEU A 164 25.70 -19.74 3.15
N GLU A 165 25.04 -20.82 2.74
CA GLU A 165 25.19 -22.18 3.28
C GLU A 165 26.54 -22.79 2.87
N ALA A 166 27.00 -22.57 1.64
CA ALA A 166 28.34 -22.96 1.19
C ALA A 166 29.46 -22.20 1.92
N HIS A 167 29.19 -20.98 2.40
CA HIS A 167 30.07 -20.25 3.32
C HIS A 167 29.85 -20.59 4.80
N ALA A 168 28.69 -21.16 5.16
CA ALA A 168 28.38 -21.65 6.51
C ALA A 168 28.86 -23.10 6.73
N GLU A 169 29.22 -23.83 5.67
CA GLU A 169 30.17 -24.95 5.72
C GLU A 169 31.59 -24.41 5.99
N ALA A 170 31.71 -23.57 7.01
CA ALA A 170 32.97 -23.35 7.70
C ALA A 170 33.47 -24.72 8.19
N PRO A 171 34.78 -25.00 8.13
CA PRO A 171 35.32 -26.27 8.57
C PRO A 171 34.81 -26.57 9.97
N ARG A 172 34.06 -27.68 10.11
CA ARG A 172 33.62 -28.16 11.42
C ARG A 172 34.85 -28.15 12.32
N LEU A 173 34.83 -27.34 13.37
CA LEU A 173 35.87 -27.32 14.38
C LEU A 173 36.06 -28.77 14.85
N GLN A 174 37.22 -29.35 14.55
CA GLN A 174 37.59 -30.66 15.08
C GLN A 174 37.60 -30.57 16.61
N SER A 175 37.15 -31.65 17.25
CA SER A 175 37.18 -31.81 18.71
C SER A 175 38.56 -31.46 19.26
N ALA A 176 38.59 -30.75 20.38
CA ALA A 176 39.74 -30.08 21.00
C ALA A 176 40.90 -30.98 21.49
N ASP A 177 41.09 -32.17 20.92
CA ASP A 177 42.02 -33.21 21.38
C ASP A 177 43.25 -33.41 20.47
N THR A 178 43.59 -32.45 19.61
CA THR A 178 44.84 -32.49 18.84
C THR A 178 45.70 -31.25 19.08
N THR A 179 46.97 -31.48 19.44
CA THR A 179 47.98 -30.44 19.71
C THR A 179 48.62 -29.87 18.43
N GLU A 180 47.97 -29.99 17.27
CA GLU A 180 48.48 -29.46 16.01
C GLU A 180 47.82 -28.12 15.68
N PHE A 181 48.63 -27.06 15.77
CA PHE A 181 48.25 -25.73 15.33
C PHE A 181 48.17 -25.71 13.79
N VAL A 182 46.95 -25.54 13.26
CA VAL A 182 46.73 -25.24 11.84
C VAL A 182 47.15 -23.78 11.60
N PRO A 183 48.07 -23.48 10.67
CA PRO A 183 48.37 -22.09 10.33
C PRO A 183 47.15 -21.47 9.64
N ALA A 184 46.49 -20.54 10.32
CA ALA A 184 45.42 -19.74 9.73
C ALA A 184 46.04 -18.73 8.75
N ASN A 185 45.76 -18.89 7.46
CA ASN A 185 46.17 -17.93 6.41
C ASN A 185 45.37 -16.61 6.42
N PHE A 186 44.68 -16.30 7.52
CA PHE A 186 43.89 -15.08 7.68
C PHE A 186 44.51 -14.22 8.77
N SER A 187 45.51 -13.42 8.36
CA SER A 187 46.09 -12.36 9.18
C SER A 187 45.12 -11.18 9.23
N VAL A 188 44.43 -11.01 10.36
CA VAL A 188 43.55 -9.86 10.63
C VAL A 188 44.36 -8.58 10.94
N THR A 189 45.68 -8.62 10.77
CA THR A 189 46.59 -7.52 11.14
C THR A 189 47.27 -6.80 9.96
N GLU A 190 47.00 -7.15 8.69
CA GLU A 190 47.80 -6.62 7.57
C GLU A 190 47.25 -5.37 6.86
N ASP A 191 45.95 -5.07 6.91
CA ASP A 191 45.40 -3.96 6.09
C ASP A 191 45.49 -2.56 6.74
N THR A 192 45.69 -2.46 8.06
CA THR A 192 45.69 -1.15 8.74
C THR A 192 47.07 -0.49 8.81
N THR A 193 48.16 -1.21 8.55
CA THR A 193 49.55 -0.71 8.68
C THR A 193 50.19 -0.28 7.36
N GLN A 194 49.63 -0.62 6.19
CA GLN A 194 50.18 -0.19 4.90
C GLN A 194 50.15 1.33 4.69
N HIS A 195 49.21 2.03 5.33
CA HIS A 195 49.08 3.49 5.20
C HIS A 195 50.22 4.28 5.89
N LEU A 196 51.01 3.67 6.77
CA LEU A 196 52.13 4.35 7.44
C LEU A 196 53.45 4.25 6.66
N LEU A 197 53.64 3.20 5.84
CA LEU A 197 54.87 3.01 5.06
C LEU A 197 54.98 3.99 3.87
N ASN A 198 53.86 4.40 3.28
CA ASN A 198 53.86 5.32 2.14
C ASN A 198 54.19 6.78 2.51
N HIS A 199 54.13 7.15 3.80
CA HIS A 199 54.42 8.52 4.23
C HIS A 199 55.91 8.78 4.53
N SER A 200 56.73 7.73 4.63
CA SER A 200 58.17 7.83 4.95
C SER A 200 59.09 7.85 3.72
N ARG A 201 58.55 7.80 2.50
CA ARG A 201 59.32 7.75 1.23
C ARG A 201 59.15 9.01 0.37
N LYS A 202 59.03 10.18 1.02
CA LYS A 202 59.10 11.50 0.37
C LYS A 202 59.92 12.47 1.22
N GLN A 203 61.21 12.22 1.31
CA GLN A 203 62.26 13.22 1.52
C GLN A 203 63.50 12.79 0.74
#